data_AF-A0A6N1YH76-F1
#
_entry.id   AF-A0A6N1YH76-F1
#
_cell.length_a   1.000
_cell.length_b   1.000
_cell.length_c   1.000
_cell.angle_alpha   90.00
_cell.angle_beta   90.00
_cell.angle_gamma   90.00
#
_symmetry.space_group_name_H-M   'P 1'
#
loop_
_entity.id
_entity.type
_entity.pdbx_description
1 polymer ?
#
loop_
_entity_poly.entity_id
_entity_poly.type
_entity_poly.pdbx_seq_one_letter_code
_entity_poly.pdbx_strand_id
1 'polypeptide(L)'
;MKLNNIRFFKKFSINRHLYRISLSIFETATAPNVNAIFDVQVKRIHEYKRQVLNVLHVIHLYNCIKHSENDNRVPRCVLIGGKAAPGYEMAKTIIKLINNVAAVINGDPDMHGKLNLLFLPDYNVSAMEKICPGTDLSEQISTAGKEASGTGNMKMMMNGALTIGTLDGANIEIREEVGDENFFLFGLTEEQVVARRKHYDPESLIDQDEDLQQVMKLLECGHFNQLETGIFNRLIVSLKSPDDPWMTLADFRSYIETQERVENAYRDQEHWVRMSILNVAHSGKFSSDRTINEYNQDIWKLQKLPVRPKRSGLVSLNK
;
A
#
# COMPACT_ATOMS: atom_id res chain seq x y z
N MET A 1 -0.69 13.14 -25.64
CA MET A 1 -1.65 12.10 -26.08
C MET A 1 -3.06 12.62 -25.80
N LYS A 2 -3.95 12.79 -26.80
CA LYS A 2 -5.33 13.26 -26.53
C LYS A 2 -6.11 12.14 -25.81
N LEU A 3 -6.18 12.23 -24.49
CA LEU A 3 -6.83 11.31 -23.55
C LEU A 3 -8.38 11.33 -23.62
N ASN A 4 -8.97 11.44 -24.82
CA ASN A 4 -10.44 11.58 -24.97
C ASN A 4 -11.11 10.35 -25.60
N ASN A 5 -10.42 9.20 -25.68
CA ASN A 5 -10.99 8.00 -26.27
C ASN A 5 -11.73 7.16 -25.21
N ILE A 6 -13.00 7.49 -24.97
CA ILE A 6 -13.90 6.83 -23.99
C ILE A 6 -13.83 5.28 -24.08
N ARG A 7 -13.61 4.72 -25.27
CA ARG A 7 -13.50 3.26 -25.47
C ARG A 7 -12.24 2.68 -24.85
N PHE A 8 -11.13 3.42 -24.86
CA PHE A 8 -9.88 3.02 -24.19
C PHE A 8 -10.03 3.02 -22.67
N PHE A 9 -10.63 4.07 -22.09
CA PHE A 9 -10.89 4.17 -20.65
C PHE A 9 -11.74 2.99 -20.14
N LYS A 10 -12.83 2.67 -20.85
CA LYS A 10 -13.69 1.53 -20.50
C LYS A 10 -12.94 0.20 -20.55
N LYS A 11 -12.13 -0.04 -21.59
CA LYS A 11 -11.34 -1.29 -21.72
C LYS A 11 -10.29 -1.43 -20.62
N PHE A 12 -9.62 -0.32 -20.27
CA PHE A 12 -8.63 -0.28 -19.20
C PHE A 12 -9.26 -0.60 -17.83
N SER A 13 -10.41 0.01 -17.53
CA SER A 13 -11.17 -0.25 -16.29
C SER A 13 -11.68 -1.69 -16.19
N ILE A 14 -12.26 -2.25 -17.27
CA ILE A 14 -12.78 -3.63 -17.29
C ILE A 14 -11.68 -4.66 -16.99
N ASN A 15 -10.50 -4.51 -17.58
CA ASN A 15 -9.40 -5.46 -17.34
C ASN A 15 -9.02 -5.50 -15.85
N ARG A 16 -8.96 -4.35 -15.18
CA ARG A 16 -8.63 -4.27 -13.75
C ARG A 16 -9.73 -4.87 -12.87
N HIS A 17 -11.01 -4.66 -13.23
CA HIS A 17 -12.14 -5.26 -12.52
C HIS A 17 -12.08 -6.80 -12.54
N LEU A 18 -11.69 -7.42 -13.67
CA LEU A 18 -11.53 -8.87 -13.76
C LEU A 18 -10.42 -9.41 -12.83
N TYR A 19 -9.34 -8.66 -12.64
CA TYR A 19 -8.28 -9.05 -11.69
C TYR A 19 -8.72 -8.88 -10.24
N ARG A 20 -9.56 -7.89 -9.91
CA ARG A 20 -10.15 -7.77 -8.57
C ARG A 20 -11.01 -8.98 -8.21
N ILE A 21 -11.76 -9.51 -9.17
CA ILE A 21 -12.48 -10.78 -9.01
C ILE A 21 -11.48 -11.91 -8.69
N SER A 22 -10.32 -11.97 -9.35
CA SER A 22 -9.30 -12.98 -9.01
C SER A 22 -8.67 -12.81 -7.62
N LEU A 23 -8.69 -11.59 -7.05
CA LEU A 23 -8.25 -11.31 -5.68
C LEU A 23 -9.31 -11.70 -4.64
N SER A 24 -10.58 -11.69 -5.01
CA SER A 24 -11.66 -12.25 -4.16
C SER A 24 -11.58 -13.77 -3.98
N ILE A 25 -10.65 -14.45 -4.69
CA ILE A 25 -10.40 -15.89 -4.60
C ILE A 25 -9.39 -16.24 -3.49
N PHE A 26 -8.73 -15.25 -2.86
CA PHE A 26 -8.02 -15.55 -1.62
C PHE A 26 -9.05 -15.96 -0.57
N GLU A 27 -8.90 -17.18 -0.03
CA GLU A 27 -9.84 -17.89 0.85
C GLU A 27 -10.16 -17.08 2.12
N THR A 28 -11.03 -16.08 2.00
CA THR A 28 -11.55 -15.29 3.11
C THR A 28 -13.00 -15.69 3.37
N ALA A 29 -13.40 -15.67 4.64
CA ALA A 29 -14.75 -16.07 5.05
C ALA A 29 -15.86 -15.21 4.40
N THR A 30 -15.51 -14.01 3.92
CA THR A 30 -16.39 -13.09 3.19
C THR A 30 -15.72 -12.62 1.91
N ALA A 31 -16.45 -12.66 0.79
CA ALA A 31 -15.96 -12.18 -0.49
C ALA A 31 -15.95 -10.64 -0.48
N PRO A 32 -14.83 -9.97 -0.83
CA PRO A 32 -14.76 -8.51 -0.82
C PRO A 32 -15.66 -7.89 -1.90
N ASN A 33 -16.19 -6.70 -1.61
CA ASN A 33 -16.95 -5.91 -2.59
C ASN A 33 -16.04 -5.52 -3.76
N VAL A 34 -16.30 -6.05 -4.96
CA VAL A 34 -15.48 -5.81 -6.17
C VAL A 34 -15.51 -4.36 -6.66
N ASN A 35 -16.48 -3.57 -6.19
CA ASN A 35 -16.58 -2.13 -6.46
C ASN A 35 -15.87 -1.27 -5.40
N ALA A 36 -15.30 -1.89 -4.36
CA ALA A 36 -14.48 -1.20 -3.38
C ALA A 36 -13.15 -0.74 -3.98
N ILE A 37 -12.53 0.24 -3.32
CA ILE A 37 -11.11 0.55 -3.53
C ILE A 37 -10.29 -0.64 -3.02
N PHE A 38 -9.47 -1.23 -3.89
CA PHE A 38 -8.49 -2.23 -3.49
C PHE A 38 -7.21 -1.51 -3.04
N ASP A 39 -7.10 -1.36 -1.73
CA ASP A 39 -6.03 -0.64 -1.04
C ASP A 39 -4.97 -1.63 -0.54
N VAL A 40 -3.76 -1.60 -1.12
CA VAL A 40 -2.83 -2.72 -1.03
C VAL A 40 -1.46 -2.32 -0.49
N GLN A 41 -1.06 -3.00 0.59
CA GLN A 41 0.27 -2.92 1.18
C GLN A 41 0.95 -4.29 1.21
N VAL A 42 1.65 -4.64 0.13
CA VAL A 42 2.39 -5.91 0.02
C VAL A 42 3.90 -5.70 0.03
N LYS A 43 4.54 -6.05 1.13
CA LYS A 43 5.99 -5.92 1.35
C LYS A 43 6.40 -6.71 2.59
N ARG A 44 7.72 -6.84 2.84
CA ARG A 44 8.21 -7.42 4.10
C ARG A 44 7.56 -6.72 5.30
N ILE A 45 7.18 -7.47 6.33
CA ILE A 45 6.67 -6.87 7.56
C ILE A 45 7.85 -6.36 8.37
N HIS A 46 7.88 -5.06 8.58
CA HIS A 46 8.93 -4.36 9.30
C HIS A 46 8.37 -3.05 9.84
N GLU A 47 8.75 -2.65 11.04
CA GLU A 47 8.23 -1.44 11.68
C GLU A 47 8.38 -0.16 10.82
N TYR A 48 9.54 0.07 10.17
CA TYR A 48 9.73 1.24 9.29
C TYR A 48 8.85 1.25 8.04
N LYS A 49 8.31 0.10 7.61
CA LYS A 49 7.37 -0.02 6.49
C LYS A 49 5.94 0.32 6.90
N ARG A 50 5.73 0.53 8.20
CA ARG A 50 4.54 1.10 8.84
C ARG A 50 3.23 0.43 8.43
N GLN A 51 3.21 -0.90 8.36
CA GLN A 51 1.93 -1.63 8.32
C GLN A 51 1.03 -1.28 9.51
N VAL A 52 1.62 -0.89 10.65
CA VAL A 52 0.88 -0.38 11.81
C VAL A 52 0.12 0.89 11.46
N LEU A 53 0.73 1.87 10.80
CA LEU A 53 0.05 3.11 10.38
C LEU A 53 -1.17 2.82 9.50
N ASN A 54 -1.04 1.89 8.54
CA ASN A 54 -2.16 1.45 7.73
C ASN A 54 -3.28 0.84 8.61
N VAL A 55 -2.94 -0.07 9.52
CA VAL A 55 -3.92 -0.66 10.44
C VAL A 55 -4.59 0.39 11.33
N LEU A 56 -3.88 1.41 11.80
CA LEU A 56 -4.47 2.52 12.57
C LEU A 56 -5.54 3.26 11.75
N HIS A 57 -5.28 3.50 10.47
CA HIS A 57 -6.27 4.06 9.55
C HIS A 57 -7.48 3.12 9.35
N VAL A 58 -7.27 1.80 9.24
CA VAL A 58 -8.38 0.85 9.16
C VAL A 58 -9.25 0.88 10.43
N ILE A 59 -8.64 0.97 11.62
CA ILE A 59 -9.36 1.11 12.89
C ILE A 59 -10.13 2.44 12.93
N HIS A 60 -9.55 3.52 12.42
CA HIS A 60 -10.22 4.81 12.29
C HIS A 60 -11.47 4.69 11.39
N LEU A 61 -11.34 4.10 10.19
CA LEU A 61 -12.48 3.86 9.31
C LEU A 61 -13.57 3.03 9.98
N TYR A 62 -13.20 1.92 10.64
CA TYR A 62 -14.13 1.10 11.41
C TYR A 62 -14.89 1.94 12.45
N ASN A 63 -14.17 2.73 13.25
CA ASN A 63 -14.78 3.58 14.27
C ASN A 63 -15.75 4.62 13.66
N CYS A 64 -15.37 5.26 12.55
CA CYS A 64 -16.23 6.22 11.86
C CYS A 64 -17.51 5.58 11.33
N ILE A 65 -17.42 4.38 10.73
CA ILE A 65 -18.59 3.67 10.19
C ILE A 65 -19.55 3.29 11.33
N LYS A 66 -19.04 2.82 12.47
CA LYS A 66 -19.86 2.44 13.64
C LYS A 66 -20.63 3.61 14.27
N HIS A 67 -20.11 4.83 14.15
CA HIS A 67 -20.67 6.02 14.79
C HIS A 67 -21.34 6.98 13.81
N SER A 68 -21.49 6.59 12.53
CA SER A 68 -22.13 7.43 11.52
C SER A 68 -23.46 6.82 11.08
N GLU A 69 -24.56 7.53 11.33
CA GLU A 69 -25.91 7.11 10.91
C GLU A 69 -26.09 7.10 9.38
N ASN A 70 -25.31 7.91 8.66
CA ASN A 70 -25.34 8.03 7.19
C ASN A 70 -23.92 8.00 6.61
N ASP A 71 -23.21 6.89 6.83
CA ASP A 71 -21.91 6.69 6.24
C ASP A 71 -22.01 6.54 4.70
N ASN A 72 -21.55 7.57 3.98
CA ASN A 72 -21.52 7.59 2.52
C ASN A 72 -20.12 7.29 1.97
N ARG A 73 -19.19 6.76 2.79
CA ARG A 73 -17.81 6.46 2.37
C ARG A 73 -17.76 5.48 1.20
N VAL A 74 -16.72 5.61 0.38
CA VAL A 74 -16.48 4.62 -0.69
C VAL A 74 -16.07 3.29 -0.02
N PRO A 75 -16.68 2.15 -0.40
CA PRO A 75 -16.26 0.87 0.11
C PRO A 75 -14.76 0.62 -0.08
N ARG A 76 -14.10 -0.01 0.90
CA ARG A 76 -12.66 -0.25 0.87
C ARG A 76 -12.32 -1.69 1.24
N CYS A 77 -11.47 -2.32 0.43
CA CYS A 77 -10.85 -3.61 0.70
C CYS A 77 -9.36 -3.40 0.91
N VAL A 78 -8.93 -3.40 2.17
CA VAL A 78 -7.52 -3.25 2.54
C VAL A 78 -6.86 -4.62 2.55
N LEU A 79 -5.82 -4.80 1.73
CA LEU A 79 -5.02 -6.02 1.63
C LEU A 79 -3.60 -5.78 2.11
N ILE A 80 -3.24 -6.38 3.24
CA ILE A 80 -1.87 -6.36 3.75
C ILE A 80 -1.25 -7.74 3.52
N GLY A 81 -0.05 -7.80 2.97
CA GLY A 81 0.64 -9.07 2.71
C GLY A 81 2.14 -8.96 2.92
N GLY A 82 2.72 -9.99 3.52
CA GLY A 82 4.15 -9.98 3.81
C GLY A 82 4.60 -11.09 4.73
N LYS A 83 5.92 -11.20 4.88
CA LYS A 83 6.57 -12.11 5.83
C LYS A 83 7.39 -11.30 6.83
N ALA A 84 7.38 -11.75 8.08
CA ALA A 84 8.31 -11.30 9.12
C ALA A 84 9.52 -12.25 9.18
N ALA A 85 10.68 -11.75 9.61
CA ALA A 85 11.81 -12.61 9.91
C ALA A 85 11.50 -13.48 11.16
N PRO A 86 12.02 -14.73 11.26
CA PRO A 86 11.62 -15.66 12.33
C PRO A 86 11.80 -15.13 13.75
N GLY A 87 12.91 -14.44 14.01
CA GLY A 87 13.23 -13.85 15.32
C GLY A 87 12.75 -12.41 15.51
N TYR A 88 12.02 -11.84 14.55
CA TYR A 88 11.55 -10.45 14.65
C TYR A 88 10.19 -10.39 15.33
N GLU A 89 10.22 -10.43 16.67
CA GLU A 89 9.01 -10.49 17.50
C GLU A 89 8.05 -9.33 17.26
N MET A 90 8.53 -8.08 17.18
CA MET A 90 7.65 -6.93 16.91
C MET A 90 6.93 -7.06 15.56
N ALA A 91 7.63 -7.49 14.50
CA ALA A 91 7.00 -7.72 13.20
C ALA A 91 5.94 -8.85 13.25
N LYS A 92 6.15 -9.88 14.06
CA LYS A 92 5.14 -10.94 14.29
C LYS A 92 3.95 -10.43 15.10
N THR A 93 4.17 -9.57 16.09
CA THR A 93 3.11 -8.86 16.82
C THR A 93 2.27 -8.00 15.88
N ILE A 94 2.89 -7.32 14.90
CA ILE A 94 2.17 -6.54 13.88
C ILE A 94 1.30 -7.46 13.01
N ILE A 95 1.81 -8.61 12.55
CA ILE A 95 1.00 -9.62 11.82
C ILE A 95 -0.20 -10.06 12.66
N LYS A 96 0.03 -10.35 13.95
CA LYS A 96 -1.03 -10.75 14.87
C LYS A 96 -2.08 -9.65 15.04
N LEU A 97 -1.66 -8.38 15.18
CA LEU A 97 -2.57 -7.23 15.23
C LEU A 97 -3.43 -7.15 13.98
N ILE A 98 -2.82 -7.20 12.78
CA ILE A 98 -3.56 -7.13 11.51
C ILE A 98 -4.64 -8.21 11.46
N ASN A 99 -4.31 -9.46 11.80
CA ASN A 99 -5.26 -10.57 11.76
C ASN A 99 -6.37 -10.43 12.82
N ASN A 100 -6.05 -9.97 14.02
CA ASN A 100 -7.05 -9.74 15.06
C ASN A 100 -8.02 -8.60 14.69
N VAL A 101 -7.51 -7.49 14.14
CA VAL A 101 -8.33 -6.39 13.63
C VAL A 101 -9.20 -6.87 12.45
N ALA A 102 -8.62 -7.65 11.54
CA ALA A 102 -9.35 -8.25 10.43
C ALA A 102 -10.50 -9.15 10.90
N ALA A 103 -10.29 -9.97 11.94
CA ALA A 103 -11.31 -10.84 12.49
C ALA A 103 -12.50 -10.06 13.06
N VAL A 104 -12.24 -8.95 13.76
CA VAL A 104 -13.29 -8.07 14.29
C VAL A 104 -14.04 -7.38 13.14
N ILE A 105 -13.32 -6.72 12.24
CA ILE A 105 -13.93 -5.94 11.15
C ILE A 105 -14.73 -6.83 10.19
N ASN A 106 -14.15 -7.93 9.72
CA ASN A 106 -14.82 -8.79 8.75
C ASN A 106 -15.95 -9.62 9.38
N GLY A 107 -15.99 -9.75 10.70
CA GLY A 107 -17.05 -10.42 11.45
C GLY A 107 -18.20 -9.49 11.88
N ASP A 108 -18.02 -8.17 11.77
CA ASP A 108 -19.06 -7.18 12.13
C ASP A 108 -20.02 -6.96 10.95
N PRO A 109 -21.33 -7.28 11.10
CA PRO A 109 -22.32 -7.07 10.06
C PRO A 109 -22.42 -5.62 9.55
N ASP A 110 -22.09 -4.63 10.38
CA ASP A 110 -22.14 -3.22 9.99
C ASP A 110 -21.06 -2.86 8.95
N MET A 111 -20.01 -3.69 8.84
CA MET A 111 -18.92 -3.51 7.88
C MET A 111 -19.18 -4.18 6.53
N HIS A 112 -20.19 -5.04 6.43
CA HIS A 112 -20.47 -5.79 5.21
C HIS A 112 -20.68 -4.87 4.00
N GLY A 113 -19.87 -5.09 2.97
CA GLY A 113 -19.89 -4.30 1.74
C GLY A 113 -19.28 -2.90 1.84
N LYS A 114 -18.82 -2.49 3.03
CA LYS A 114 -18.22 -1.17 3.32
C LYS A 114 -16.73 -1.25 3.60
N LEU A 115 -16.30 -2.12 4.51
CA LEU A 115 -14.90 -2.23 4.91
C LEU A 115 -14.49 -3.69 5.07
N ASN A 116 -13.37 -4.05 4.43
CA ASN A 116 -12.71 -5.34 4.61
C ASN A 116 -11.23 -5.13 4.90
N LEU A 117 -10.68 -5.92 5.83
CA LEU A 117 -9.24 -6.03 6.04
C LEU A 117 -8.81 -7.47 5.83
N LEU A 118 -7.93 -7.70 4.87
CA LEU A 118 -7.44 -9.02 4.50
C LEU A 118 -5.94 -9.10 4.75
N PHE A 119 -5.50 -10.21 5.35
CA PHE A 119 -4.08 -10.55 5.42
C PHE A 119 -3.76 -11.68 4.44
N LEU A 120 -2.83 -11.44 3.52
CA LEU A 120 -2.39 -12.46 2.58
C LEU A 120 -1.26 -13.32 3.18
N PRO A 121 -1.52 -14.60 3.49
CA PRO A 121 -0.47 -15.51 3.91
C PRO A 121 0.51 -15.81 2.77
N ASP A 122 1.74 -16.15 3.15
CA ASP A 122 2.80 -16.62 2.24
C ASP A 122 3.04 -15.72 0.99
N TYR A 123 2.93 -14.40 1.13
CA TYR A 123 3.17 -13.47 0.03
C TYR A 123 4.49 -13.77 -0.73
N ASN A 124 4.36 -13.98 -2.03
CA ASN A 124 5.43 -14.38 -2.95
C ASN A 124 5.22 -13.78 -4.34
N VAL A 125 6.08 -14.14 -5.31
CA VAL A 125 6.03 -13.60 -6.68
C VAL A 125 4.72 -13.99 -7.39
N SER A 126 4.29 -15.25 -7.30
CA SER A 126 3.04 -15.72 -7.91
C SER A 126 1.81 -14.99 -7.36
N ALA A 127 1.84 -14.61 -6.07
CA ALA A 127 0.80 -13.78 -5.49
C ALA A 127 0.85 -12.35 -6.05
N MET A 128 2.04 -11.75 -6.15
CA MET A 128 2.22 -10.40 -6.70
C MET A 128 1.75 -10.27 -8.15
N GLU A 129 1.92 -11.31 -8.97
CA GLU A 129 1.43 -11.36 -10.36
C GLU A 129 -0.09 -11.17 -10.46
N LYS A 130 -0.84 -11.60 -9.43
CA LYS A 130 -2.30 -11.43 -9.36
C LYS A 130 -2.71 -10.14 -8.68
N ILE A 131 -1.99 -9.76 -7.62
CA ILE A 131 -2.27 -8.56 -6.82
C ILE A 131 -2.05 -7.30 -7.64
N CYS A 132 -0.92 -7.22 -8.34
CA CYS A 132 -0.49 -5.99 -8.97
C CYS A 132 -1.51 -5.42 -9.99
N PRO A 133 -2.13 -6.24 -10.87
CA PRO A 133 -3.15 -5.75 -11.79
C PRO A 133 -4.50 -5.38 -11.14
N GLY A 134 -4.79 -5.92 -9.95
CA GLY A 134 -6.05 -5.69 -9.23
C GLY A 134 -6.00 -4.56 -8.21
N THR A 135 -4.81 -4.10 -7.81
CA THR A 135 -4.61 -2.99 -6.86
C THR A 135 -5.13 -1.68 -7.43
N ASP A 136 -5.89 -0.91 -6.66
CA ASP A 136 -6.27 0.48 -6.97
C ASP A 136 -5.31 1.49 -6.37
N LEU A 137 -5.04 1.34 -5.08
CA LEU A 137 -4.18 2.21 -4.30
C LEU A 137 -3.00 1.42 -3.76
N SER A 138 -1.79 1.93 -3.97
CA SER A 138 -0.54 1.32 -3.55
C SER A 138 0.05 2.03 -2.35
N GLU A 139 0.14 1.33 -1.23
CA GLU A 139 0.62 1.85 0.06
C GLU A 139 2.16 1.83 0.14
N GLN A 140 2.76 3.01 -0.02
CA GLN A 140 4.20 3.24 -0.02
C GLN A 140 4.63 4.15 1.13
N ILE A 141 4.23 3.74 2.33
CA ILE A 141 4.18 4.57 3.53
C ILE A 141 5.37 4.38 4.46
N SER A 142 6.57 4.07 3.96
CA SER A 142 7.75 3.96 4.83
C SER A 142 8.07 5.32 5.50
N THR A 143 8.66 5.33 6.70
CA THR A 143 9.15 6.58 7.30
C THR A 143 10.18 7.23 6.37
N ALA A 144 10.05 8.52 6.07
CA ALA A 144 10.96 9.20 5.15
C ALA A 144 12.45 9.04 5.55
N GLY A 145 13.30 8.78 4.55
CA GLY A 145 14.73 8.49 4.72
C GLY A 145 15.05 7.03 5.10
N LYS A 146 14.10 6.08 4.99
CA LYS A 146 14.31 4.66 5.37
C LYS A 146 14.22 3.67 4.22
N GLU A 147 13.45 3.97 3.18
CA GLU A 147 13.38 3.17 1.96
C GLU A 147 14.40 3.69 0.95
N ALA A 148 15.43 2.90 0.66
CA ALA A 148 16.47 3.32 -0.31
C ALA A 148 15.93 3.46 -1.75
N SER A 149 14.92 2.65 -2.11
CA SER A 149 14.31 2.67 -3.45
C SER A 149 12.90 2.10 -3.37
N GLY A 150 12.78 0.77 -3.37
CA GLY A 150 11.51 0.07 -3.48
C GLY A 150 11.17 -0.22 -4.94
N THR A 151 10.86 -1.49 -5.24
CA THR A 151 10.47 -1.93 -6.59
C THR A 151 9.01 -2.37 -6.66
N GLY A 152 8.34 -2.51 -5.50
CA GLY A 152 6.92 -2.82 -5.43
C GLY A 152 6.04 -1.69 -5.96
N ASN A 153 6.38 -0.45 -5.61
CA ASN A 153 5.75 0.77 -6.12
C ASN A 153 5.84 0.88 -7.65
N MET A 154 7.00 0.60 -8.24
CA MET A 154 7.20 0.60 -9.70
C MET A 154 6.27 -0.39 -10.41
N LYS A 155 6.15 -1.62 -9.87
CA LYS A 155 5.24 -2.64 -10.43
C LYS A 155 3.79 -2.15 -10.40
N MET A 156 3.39 -1.60 -9.26
CA MET A 156 2.03 -1.10 -9.02
C MET A 156 1.70 0.07 -9.95
N MET A 157 2.62 1.02 -10.11
CA MET A 157 2.53 2.12 -11.07
C MET A 157 2.37 1.62 -12.52
N MET A 158 3.19 0.65 -12.94
CA MET A 158 3.09 0.04 -14.28
C MET A 158 1.75 -0.66 -14.53
N ASN A 159 1.05 -1.08 -13.48
CA ASN A 159 -0.26 -1.72 -13.54
C ASN A 159 -1.41 -0.73 -13.26
N GLY A 160 -1.11 0.56 -13.13
CA GLY A 160 -2.10 1.63 -13.00
C GLY A 160 -2.63 1.83 -11.58
N ALA A 161 -2.04 1.21 -10.57
CA ALA A 161 -2.31 1.59 -9.20
C ALA A 161 -1.76 3.00 -8.93
N LEU A 162 -2.55 3.82 -8.24
CA LEU A 162 -2.11 5.13 -7.79
C LEU A 162 -1.36 4.98 -6.48
N THR A 163 -0.35 5.82 -6.26
CA THR A 163 0.50 5.71 -5.06
C THR A 163 0.03 6.69 -4.01
N ILE A 164 -0.16 6.19 -2.78
CA ILE A 164 -0.15 6.99 -1.56
C ILE A 164 1.16 6.69 -0.82
N GLY A 165 1.91 7.74 -0.46
CA GLY A 165 3.23 7.52 0.10
C GLY A 165 3.91 8.78 0.60
N THR A 166 5.03 8.57 1.28
CA THR A 166 5.95 9.61 1.74
C THR A 166 6.96 9.98 0.64
N LEU A 167 7.64 11.12 0.80
CA LEU A 167 8.82 11.49 0.01
C LEU A 167 10.02 10.63 0.44
N ASP A 168 10.08 9.39 -0.04
CA ASP A 168 11.12 8.43 0.30
C ASP A 168 11.43 7.48 -0.87
N GLY A 169 12.69 7.09 -1.02
CA GLY A 169 13.14 6.16 -2.07
C GLY A 169 12.59 6.50 -3.46
N ALA A 170 12.11 5.47 -4.16
CA ALA A 170 11.59 5.59 -5.53
C ALA A 170 10.22 6.30 -5.61
N ASN A 171 9.57 6.65 -4.48
CA ASN A 171 8.37 7.48 -4.54
C ASN A 171 8.68 8.89 -5.06
N ILE A 172 9.88 9.40 -4.77
CA ILE A 172 10.36 10.70 -5.26
C ILE A 172 10.41 10.64 -6.80
N GLU A 173 11.11 9.65 -7.35
CA GLU A 173 11.20 9.46 -8.80
C GLU A 173 9.84 9.21 -9.44
N ILE A 174 8.94 8.42 -8.82
CA ILE A 174 7.59 8.19 -9.35
C ILE A 174 6.84 9.51 -9.44
N ARG A 175 6.84 10.31 -8.37
CA ARG A 175 6.17 11.60 -8.31
C ARG A 175 6.72 12.59 -9.35
N GLU A 176 8.04 12.61 -9.56
CA GLU A 176 8.68 13.40 -10.62
C GLU A 176 8.19 13.01 -12.01
N GLU A 177 8.06 11.71 -12.29
CA GLU A 177 7.63 11.23 -13.61
C GLU A 177 6.14 11.45 -13.88
N VAL A 178 5.28 11.26 -12.88
CA VAL A 178 3.81 11.33 -13.05
C VAL A 178 3.21 12.70 -12.77
N GLY A 179 3.93 13.58 -12.08
CA GLY A 179 3.42 14.86 -11.62
C GLY A 179 2.66 14.79 -10.30
N ASP A 180 2.72 15.88 -9.55
CA ASP A 180 2.17 16.04 -8.20
C ASP A 180 0.67 15.72 -8.12
N GLU A 181 -0.07 16.00 -9.19
CA GLU A 181 -1.52 15.78 -9.25
C GLU A 181 -1.91 14.30 -9.40
N ASN A 182 -0.97 13.42 -9.78
CA ASN A 182 -1.22 11.99 -10.00
C ASN A 182 -0.59 11.10 -8.91
N PHE A 183 -0.20 11.70 -7.77
CA PHE A 183 0.43 11.05 -6.62
C PHE A 183 -0.15 11.60 -5.30
N PHE A 184 -0.52 10.72 -4.37
CA PHE A 184 -1.04 11.11 -3.06
C PHE A 184 0.08 11.21 -2.03
N LEU A 185 0.73 12.37 -1.97
CA LEU A 185 1.81 12.65 -1.01
C LEU A 185 1.23 13.01 0.37
N PHE A 186 1.83 12.44 1.43
CA PHE A 186 1.60 12.81 2.82
C PHE A 186 2.87 12.67 3.67
N GLY A 187 2.76 13.09 4.93
CA GLY A 187 3.76 12.84 5.97
C GLY A 187 4.93 13.81 5.95
N LEU A 188 5.79 13.67 6.94
CA LEU A 188 7.01 14.45 7.11
C LEU A 188 8.06 14.11 6.04
N THR A 189 8.82 15.12 5.60
CA THR A 189 10.07 14.90 4.82
C THR A 189 11.17 14.34 5.71
N GLU A 190 12.26 13.83 5.12
CA GLU A 190 13.41 13.33 5.87
C GLU A 190 14.00 14.40 6.83
N GLU A 191 14.11 15.65 6.37
CA GLU A 191 14.60 16.76 7.20
C GLU A 191 13.65 17.06 8.36
N GLN A 192 12.34 17.02 8.09
CA GLN A 192 11.31 17.23 9.11
C GLN A 192 11.27 16.08 10.12
N VAL A 193 11.51 14.84 9.70
CA VAL A 193 11.70 13.66 10.56
C VAL A 193 12.87 13.91 11.52
N VAL A 194 14.02 14.36 11.01
CA VAL A 194 15.21 14.67 11.84
C VAL A 194 14.94 15.81 12.82
N ALA A 195 14.28 16.88 12.36
CA ALA A 195 13.94 18.02 13.20
C ALA A 195 12.95 17.63 14.31
N ARG A 196 11.85 16.97 13.95
CA ARG A 196 10.77 16.56 14.86
C ARG A 196 11.28 15.62 15.96
N ARG A 197 12.21 14.72 15.65
CA ARG A 197 12.77 13.76 16.62
C ARG A 197 13.33 14.41 17.88
N LYS A 198 13.82 15.65 17.80
CA LYS A 198 14.38 16.39 18.96
C LYS A 198 13.35 16.73 20.02
N HIS A 199 12.07 16.74 19.65
CA HIS A 199 10.95 17.14 20.50
C HIS A 199 9.70 16.32 20.11
N TYR A 200 9.90 15.03 19.81
CA TYR A 200 8.80 14.13 19.45
C TYR A 200 8.08 13.71 20.73
N ASP A 201 6.81 14.10 20.83
CA ASP A 201 5.94 13.78 21.95
C ASP A 201 4.67 13.10 21.41
N PRO A 202 4.65 11.76 21.34
CA PRO A 202 3.50 11.02 20.83
C PRO A 202 2.26 11.12 21.70
N GLU A 203 2.41 11.29 23.02
CA GLU A 203 1.25 11.45 23.92
C GLU A 203 0.54 12.77 23.61
N SER A 204 1.31 13.86 23.43
CA SER A 204 0.74 15.14 23.01
C SER A 204 0.05 15.09 21.65
N LEU A 205 0.57 14.27 20.71
CA LEU A 205 -0.10 14.05 19.42
C LEU A 205 -1.44 13.32 19.59
N ILE A 206 -1.51 12.34 20.51
CA ILE A 206 -2.76 11.65 20.85
C ILE A 206 -3.73 12.65 21.50
N ASP A 207 -3.29 13.42 22.48
CA ASP A 207 -4.14 14.36 23.21
C ASP A 207 -4.76 15.47 22.34
N GLN A 208 -4.12 15.81 21.22
CA GLN A 208 -4.57 16.88 20.32
C GLN A 208 -5.44 16.38 19.14
N ASP A 209 -5.56 15.08 18.94
CA ASP A 209 -6.22 14.49 17.77
C ASP A 209 -7.31 13.50 18.20
N GLU A 210 -8.57 13.93 18.13
CA GLU A 210 -9.73 13.13 18.56
C GLU A 210 -9.83 11.78 17.84
N ASP A 211 -9.51 11.73 16.54
CA ASP A 211 -9.55 10.47 15.78
C ASP A 211 -8.47 9.51 16.27
N LEU A 212 -7.26 10.02 16.52
CA LEU A 212 -6.17 9.23 17.06
C LEU A 212 -6.48 8.74 18.48
N GLN A 213 -7.13 9.56 19.32
CA GLN A 213 -7.59 9.13 20.64
C GLN A 213 -8.53 7.93 20.57
N GLN A 214 -9.53 7.97 19.67
CA GLN A 214 -10.48 6.86 19.53
C GLN A 214 -9.78 5.58 19.05
N VAL A 215 -8.86 5.71 18.08
CA VAL A 215 -8.07 4.57 17.59
C VAL A 215 -7.22 3.97 18.71
N MET A 216 -6.48 4.81 19.46
CA MET A 216 -5.63 4.36 20.56
C MET A 216 -6.46 3.74 21.69
N LYS A 217 -7.63 4.32 22.01
CA LYS A 217 -8.56 3.78 23.00
C LYS A 217 -9.04 2.37 22.62
N LEU A 218 -9.37 2.10 21.36
CA LEU A 218 -9.77 0.77 20.90
C LEU A 218 -8.63 -0.26 21.01
N LEU A 219 -7.39 0.17 20.75
CA LEU A 219 -6.21 -0.68 20.95
C LEU A 219 -5.93 -0.96 22.43
N GLU A 220 -6.01 0.06 23.28
CA GLU A 220 -5.67 -0.02 24.71
C GLU A 220 -6.74 -0.75 25.53
N CYS A 221 -8.03 -0.62 25.19
CA CYS A 221 -9.13 -1.25 25.94
C CYS A 221 -9.28 -2.76 25.67
N GLY A 222 -8.46 -3.32 24.78
CA GLY A 222 -8.48 -4.74 24.46
C GLY A 222 -9.53 -5.15 23.41
N HIS A 223 -10.11 -4.20 22.66
CA HIS A 223 -11.17 -4.46 21.68
C HIS A 223 -10.77 -5.55 20.68
N PHE A 224 -9.50 -5.58 20.28
CA PHE A 224 -8.94 -6.51 19.30
C PHE A 224 -8.20 -7.72 19.92
N ASN A 225 -8.25 -7.92 21.24
CA ASN A 225 -7.54 -9.01 21.91
C ASN A 225 -8.22 -9.48 23.19
N GLN A 226 -9.55 -9.58 23.17
CA GLN A 226 -10.37 -9.99 24.33
C GLN A 226 -9.95 -11.33 24.95
N LEU A 227 -9.40 -12.25 24.14
CA LEU A 227 -8.92 -13.57 24.59
C LEU A 227 -7.42 -13.60 24.95
N GLU A 228 -6.69 -12.53 24.65
CA GLU A 228 -5.23 -12.41 24.80
C GLU A 228 -4.87 -11.02 25.33
N THR A 229 -5.48 -10.64 26.46
CA THR A 229 -5.31 -9.31 27.07
C THR A 229 -3.82 -9.01 27.28
N GLY A 230 -3.39 -7.82 26.84
CA GLY A 230 -2.01 -7.36 26.97
C GLY A 230 -1.04 -7.80 25.86
N ILE A 231 -1.45 -8.65 24.91
CA ILE A 231 -0.58 -9.12 23.81
C ILE A 231 0.00 -7.97 22.95
N PHE A 232 -0.71 -6.84 22.85
CA PHE A 232 -0.28 -5.66 22.09
C PHE A 232 0.39 -4.57 22.94
N ASN A 233 0.54 -4.75 24.26
CA ASN A 233 1.09 -3.72 25.14
C ASN A 233 2.48 -3.24 24.69
N ARG A 234 3.35 -4.16 24.27
CA ARG A 234 4.69 -3.80 23.78
C ARG A 234 4.63 -2.91 22.53
N LEU A 235 3.71 -3.19 21.62
CA LEU A 235 3.51 -2.38 20.42
C LEU A 235 2.95 -1.00 20.77
N ILE A 236 1.93 -0.95 21.63
CA ILE A 236 1.31 0.31 22.10
C ILE A 236 2.35 1.19 22.80
N VAL A 237 3.13 0.63 23.74
CA VAL A 237 4.23 1.34 24.41
C VAL A 237 5.27 1.84 23.40
N SER A 238 5.58 1.05 22.36
CA SER A 238 6.51 1.48 21.31
C SER A 238 5.98 2.68 20.51
N LEU A 239 4.67 2.73 20.21
CA LEU A 239 4.05 3.84 19.48
C LEU A 239 4.01 5.13 20.32
N LYS A 240 3.81 4.99 21.63
CA LYS A 240 3.74 6.08 22.62
C LYS A 240 5.11 6.48 23.16
N SER A 241 6.19 5.89 22.65
CA SER A 241 7.54 6.21 23.08
C SER A 241 8.06 7.48 22.37
N PRO A 242 8.59 8.48 23.11
CA PRO A 242 9.37 9.58 22.51
C PRO A 242 10.57 9.09 21.69
N ASP A 243 11.01 7.86 21.93
CA ASP A 243 12.10 7.21 21.20
C ASP A 243 11.63 6.35 20.01
N ASP A 244 10.35 6.40 19.59
CA ASP A 244 9.86 5.67 18.41
C ASP A 244 10.76 5.98 17.19
N PRO A 245 11.51 4.98 16.66
CA PRO A 245 12.39 5.23 15.54
C PRO A 245 11.63 5.58 14.26
N TRP A 246 10.34 5.27 14.19
CA TRP A 246 9.54 5.38 12.97
C TRP A 246 8.58 6.57 12.98
N MET A 247 8.40 7.22 14.14
CA MET A 247 7.48 8.33 14.39
C MET A 247 6.12 8.06 13.76
N THR A 248 5.59 6.86 14.02
CA THR A 248 4.39 6.34 13.34
C THR A 248 3.20 7.26 13.57
N LEU A 249 3.04 7.76 14.79
CA LEU A 249 1.93 8.65 15.15
C LEU A 249 2.09 10.07 14.60
N ALA A 250 3.31 10.51 14.30
CA ALA A 250 3.56 11.85 13.75
C ALA A 250 2.89 12.06 12.38
N ASP A 251 2.78 11.00 11.58
CA ASP A 251 2.21 11.07 10.24
C ASP A 251 0.71 10.72 10.21
N PHE A 252 0.11 10.26 11.32
CA PHE A 252 -1.26 9.73 11.35
C PHE A 252 -2.28 10.71 10.77
N ARG A 253 -2.32 11.96 11.27
CA ARG A 253 -3.27 12.98 10.80
C ARG A 253 -3.14 13.24 9.30
N SER A 254 -1.92 13.52 8.83
CA SER A 254 -1.68 13.78 7.41
C SER A 254 -2.01 12.56 6.51
N TYR A 255 -1.86 11.34 7.05
CA TYR A 255 -2.19 10.11 6.34
C TYR A 255 -3.70 9.96 6.17
N ILE A 256 -4.50 10.15 7.23
CA ILE A 256 -5.97 10.02 7.12
C ILE A 256 -6.57 11.14 6.25
N GLU A 257 -6.09 12.38 6.34
CA GLU A 257 -6.51 13.47 5.45
C GLU A 257 -6.20 13.16 3.98
N THR A 258 -5.07 12.51 3.72
CA THR A 258 -4.70 12.10 2.36
C THR A 258 -5.52 10.90 1.89
N GLN A 259 -5.92 10.00 2.79
CA GLN A 259 -6.85 8.92 2.47
C GLN A 259 -8.26 9.43 2.14
N GLU A 260 -8.70 10.52 2.76
CA GLU A 260 -9.93 11.23 2.37
C GLU A 260 -9.81 11.84 0.97
N ARG A 261 -8.64 12.42 0.63
CA ARG A 261 -8.38 12.90 -0.74
C ARG A 261 -8.40 11.76 -1.76
N VAL A 262 -7.85 10.58 -1.42
CA VAL A 262 -7.94 9.37 -2.24
C VAL A 262 -9.40 9.01 -2.48
N GLU A 263 -10.21 8.98 -1.42
CA GLU A 263 -11.62 8.65 -1.52
C GLU A 263 -12.39 9.61 -2.44
N ASN A 264 -12.17 10.92 -2.27
CA ASN A 264 -12.78 11.95 -3.10
C ASN A 264 -12.37 11.82 -4.57
N ALA A 265 -11.08 11.54 -4.85
CA ALA A 265 -10.61 11.29 -6.20
C ALA A 265 -11.23 10.01 -6.79
N TYR A 266 -11.44 8.96 -5.98
CA TYR A 266 -12.07 7.72 -6.46
C TYR A 266 -13.55 7.90 -6.80
N ARG A 267 -14.28 8.81 -6.14
CA ARG A 267 -15.68 9.10 -6.50
C ARG A 267 -15.80 9.63 -7.93
N ASP A 268 -14.82 10.43 -8.37
CA ASP A 268 -14.67 10.82 -9.76
C ASP A 268 -13.92 9.73 -10.56
N GLN A 269 -14.68 8.74 -11.02
CA GLN A 269 -14.12 7.61 -11.77
C GLN A 269 -13.41 8.04 -13.08
N GLU A 270 -13.83 9.13 -13.73
CA GLU A 270 -13.17 9.61 -14.93
C GLU A 270 -11.78 10.17 -14.58
N HIS A 271 -11.72 11.00 -13.56
CA HIS A 271 -10.47 11.54 -13.03
C HIS A 271 -9.54 10.43 -12.54
N TRP A 272 -10.02 9.50 -11.71
CA TRP A 272 -9.23 8.38 -11.20
C TRP A 272 -8.59 7.55 -12.31
N VAL A 273 -9.38 7.16 -13.32
CA VAL A 273 -8.87 6.36 -14.45
C VAL A 273 -7.86 7.14 -15.27
N ARG A 274 -8.05 8.46 -15.43
CA ARG A 274 -7.06 9.32 -16.10
C ARG A 274 -5.73 9.33 -15.35
N MET A 275 -5.72 9.55 -14.03
CA MET A 275 -4.49 9.53 -13.23
C MET A 275 -3.78 8.17 -13.34
N SER A 276 -4.58 7.09 -13.33
CA SER A 276 -4.08 5.73 -13.47
C SER A 276 -3.39 5.49 -14.81
N ILE A 277 -4.00 5.91 -15.92
CA ILE A 277 -3.41 5.80 -17.26
C ILE A 277 -2.11 6.61 -17.35
N LEU A 278 -2.07 7.81 -16.74
CA LEU A 278 -0.87 8.63 -16.71
C LEU A 278 0.26 7.94 -15.93
N ASN A 279 -0.03 7.32 -14.79
CA ASN A 279 0.94 6.50 -14.06
C ASN A 279 1.53 5.39 -14.95
N VAL A 280 0.68 4.65 -15.68
CA VAL A 280 1.17 3.62 -16.61
C VAL A 280 2.04 4.22 -17.72
N ALA A 281 1.56 5.29 -18.36
CA ALA A 281 2.24 5.92 -19.50
C ALA A 281 3.63 6.49 -19.13
N HIS A 282 3.80 6.96 -17.89
CA HIS A 282 5.03 7.54 -17.38
C HIS A 282 5.94 6.52 -16.65
N SER A 283 5.56 5.23 -16.60
CA SER A 283 6.33 4.22 -15.86
C SER A 283 7.58 3.70 -16.57
N GLY A 284 7.82 4.13 -17.82
CA GLY A 284 8.90 3.61 -18.67
C GLY A 284 10.31 3.74 -18.07
N LYS A 285 10.56 4.79 -17.28
CA LYS A 285 11.84 5.01 -16.55
C LYS A 285 12.19 3.84 -15.63
N PHE A 286 11.19 3.16 -15.08
CA PHE A 286 11.37 2.10 -14.10
C PHE A 286 11.60 0.72 -14.72
N SER A 287 11.76 0.63 -16.05
CA SER A 287 12.17 -0.62 -16.71
C SER A 287 13.57 -1.04 -16.26
N SER A 288 13.72 -2.32 -15.89
CA SER A 288 15.03 -2.90 -15.59
C SER A 288 15.99 -2.86 -16.79
N ASP A 289 15.47 -2.81 -18.02
CA ASP A 289 16.31 -2.68 -19.22
C ASP A 289 17.11 -1.38 -19.18
N ARG A 290 16.53 -0.29 -18.68
CA ARG A 290 17.25 0.98 -18.47
C ARG A 290 18.38 0.79 -17.47
N THR A 291 18.07 0.23 -16.29
CA THR A 291 19.07 -0.03 -15.24
C THR A 291 20.22 -0.90 -15.74
N ILE A 292 19.93 -1.98 -16.46
CA ILE A 292 20.96 -2.86 -17.03
C ILE A 292 21.82 -2.13 -18.07
N ASN A 293 21.22 -1.28 -18.90
CA ASN A 293 21.97 -0.47 -19.86
C ASN A 293 22.89 0.54 -19.17
N GLU A 294 22.44 1.21 -18.11
CA GLU A 294 23.25 2.17 -17.32
C GLU A 294 24.38 1.46 -16.58
N TYR A 295 24.11 0.34 -15.90
CA TYR A 295 25.16 -0.47 -15.28
C TYR A 295 26.22 -0.90 -16.30
N ASN A 296 25.80 -1.31 -17.50
CA ASN A 296 26.73 -1.67 -18.54
C ASN A 296 27.51 -0.46 -19.08
N GLN A 297 26.84 0.67 -19.28
CA GLN A 297 27.46 1.90 -19.79
C GLN A 297 28.46 2.47 -18.81
N ASP A 298 28.17 2.46 -17.50
CA ASP A 298 28.94 3.20 -16.49
C ASP A 298 29.92 2.33 -15.72
N ILE A 299 29.58 1.06 -15.46
CA ILE A 299 30.34 0.16 -14.59
C ILE A 299 30.96 -0.99 -15.36
N TRP A 300 30.15 -1.87 -15.97
CA TRP A 300 30.67 -3.15 -16.49
C TRP A 300 31.42 -3.03 -17.82
N LYS A 301 31.07 -2.04 -18.66
CA LYS A 301 31.66 -1.79 -19.98
C LYS A 301 31.67 -3.03 -20.90
N LEU A 302 30.63 -3.86 -20.83
CA LEU A 302 30.55 -5.09 -21.63
C LEU A 302 30.08 -4.78 -23.05
N GLN A 303 30.55 -5.59 -24.01
CA GLN A 303 30.08 -5.56 -25.38
C GLN A 303 28.77 -6.36 -25.53
N LYS A 304 27.76 -5.77 -26.15
CA LYS A 304 26.53 -6.50 -26.51
C LYS A 304 26.85 -7.53 -27.59
N LEU A 305 26.64 -8.80 -27.28
CA LEU A 305 26.76 -9.88 -28.26
C LEU A 305 25.45 -10.01 -29.05
N PRO A 306 25.50 -10.10 -30.39
CA PRO A 306 24.30 -10.33 -31.19
C PRO A 306 23.69 -11.69 -30.82
N VAL A 307 22.37 -11.73 -30.62
CA VAL A 307 21.63 -12.97 -30.44
C VAL A 307 21.74 -13.75 -31.75
N ARG A 308 22.48 -14.86 -31.75
CA ARG A 308 22.50 -15.76 -32.91
C ARG A 308 21.11 -16.41 -33.03
N PRO A 309 20.43 -16.32 -34.17
CA PRO A 309 19.15 -17.00 -34.35
C PRO A 309 19.34 -18.49 -34.08
N LYS A 310 18.45 -19.09 -33.30
CA LYS A 310 18.39 -20.54 -33.09
C LYS A 310 18.35 -21.18 -34.47
N ARG A 311 19.35 -22.02 -34.82
CA ARG A 311 19.28 -22.83 -36.04
C ARG A 311 18.00 -23.67 -35.94
N SER A 312 16.98 -23.32 -36.73
CA SER A 312 15.86 -24.22 -36.98
C SER A 312 16.47 -25.46 -37.63
N GLY A 313 16.47 -26.58 -36.91
CA GLY A 313 16.89 -27.86 -37.42
C GLY A 313 15.93 -28.31 -38.51
N LEU A 314 16.09 -27.79 -39.73
CA LEU A 314 15.79 -28.56 -40.93
C LEU A 314 17.03 -29.43 -41.17
N VAL A 315 17.04 -30.59 -40.51
CA VAL A 315 17.81 -31.72 -41.02
C VAL A 315 17.19 -32.03 -42.37
N SER A 316 17.83 -31.57 -43.45
CA SER A 316 17.55 -32.11 -44.78
C SER A 316 18.01 -33.56 -44.76
N LEU A 317 17.07 -34.49 -44.54
CA LEU A 317 17.24 -35.86 -44.98
C LEU A 317 17.25 -35.82 -46.51
N ASN A 318 18.43 -35.63 -47.10
CA ASN A 318 18.63 -35.82 -48.53
C ASN A 318 19.78 -36.81 -48.73
N LYS A 319 19.33 -38.02 -49.07
CA LYS A 319 19.97 -39.12 -49.81
C LYS A 319 21.13 -39.85 -49.14
#